data_AF-A0A2D4TTW8-F1
#
_entry.id   AF-A0A2D4TTW8-F1
#
_cell.length_a   1.000
_cell.length_b   1.000
_cell.length_c   1.000
_cell.angle_alpha   90.00
_cell.angle_beta   90.00
_cell.angle_gamma   90.00
#
_symmetry.space_group_name_H-M   'P 1'
#
loop_
_entity.id
_entity.type
_entity.pdbx_description
1 polymer ?
#
loop_
_entity_poly.entity_id
_entity_poly.type
_entity_poly.pdbx_seq_one_letter_code
_entity_poly.pdbx_strand_id
1 'polypeptide(L)'
;MVVNPFFLHGSTQEQNLQQDLVNEQIRMYGMDVYYIPRTFIREATIIREVTSSAFRSYFIIESYLNNYDGYGGQGDIMSKFGIQVKDEVTLTISRERYEDYIAPFLNSRMLFLMNSPKDEGTLQTIQRPREGDLIYFPLGRRLFEIKFVEHEQPFYQLGNGYTYELQCQLFEYEDEVLDTTIGEIDTTIINKGFITTLDLIPLSNRAEVVAKTDTGYIRELIILNEGNSFNQQPSIKIDSPPKGGTDPKVIALLTRPDSNLVEKAIKQLVSFSRGSGYTEDPEVVAVGGGGTDVIIRAGINSNSLGVIEFEITNEGNGYPEDADIIVYDLDNNPLAQGLALTDGEKIVSAVVTDPGADLPEDIKVVVSAPASVGEGIYLYNEVIVGRESGMQARVRGWNAETYQLEITNLEPKGSVINFQPGEIIEGEDSGARYSLKAFDSEQTQLDGYSQNEVIQEKADVIVDTSEYNQFFNPNENYFSEDNPFGE
;
A
#
# COMPACT_ATOMS: atom_id res chain seq x y z
N MET A 1 5.13 71.35 23.38
CA MET A 1 5.15 70.24 22.40
C MET A 1 5.46 68.97 23.16
N VAL A 2 4.69 67.90 22.95
CA VAL A 2 4.80 66.66 23.72
C VAL A 2 5.61 65.58 22.98
N VAL A 3 5.83 65.75 21.67
CA VAL A 3 6.67 64.87 20.83
C VAL A 3 8.06 65.47 20.59
N ASN A 4 9.05 64.60 20.34
CA ASN A 4 10.45 64.97 20.20
C ASN A 4 10.67 65.86 18.95
N PRO A 5 11.16 67.11 19.09
CA PRO A 5 11.31 68.04 17.97
C PRO A 5 12.35 67.66 16.91
N PHE A 6 13.19 66.66 17.19
CA PHE A 6 14.20 66.16 16.24
C PHE A 6 13.64 65.13 15.25
N PHE A 7 12.40 64.66 15.43
CA PHE A 7 11.77 63.73 14.52
C PHE A 7 10.83 64.44 13.55
N LEU A 8 10.97 64.13 12.27
CA LEU A 8 10.15 64.65 11.16
C LEU A 8 8.90 63.78 10.91
N HIS A 9 8.78 62.66 11.62
CA HIS A 9 7.63 61.75 11.60
C HIS A 9 7.30 61.21 10.21
N GLY A 10 8.32 60.81 9.43
CA GLY A 10 8.11 60.25 8.09
C GLY A 10 9.27 60.39 7.11
N SER A 11 10.47 60.76 7.57
CA SER A 11 11.63 60.84 6.68
C SER A 11 12.19 59.44 6.40
N THR A 12 12.76 59.23 5.20
CA THR A 12 13.34 57.92 4.81
C THR A 12 14.42 57.44 5.77
N GLN A 13 15.21 58.35 6.37
CA GLN A 13 16.23 57.98 7.34
C GLN A 13 15.64 57.42 8.65
N GLU A 14 14.53 57.99 9.12
CA GLU A 14 13.82 57.48 10.30
C GLU A 14 13.13 56.14 10.00
N GLN A 15 12.54 56.01 8.81
CA GLN A 15 11.92 54.76 8.35
C GLN A 15 12.97 53.63 8.25
N ASN A 16 14.14 53.91 7.67
CA ASN A 16 15.23 52.95 7.58
C ASN A 16 15.76 52.57 8.97
N LEU A 17 15.97 53.56 9.86
CA LEU A 17 16.39 53.27 11.22
C LEU A 17 15.36 52.41 11.96
N GLN A 18 14.06 52.68 11.77
CA GLN A 18 13.00 51.86 12.34
C GLN A 18 13.02 50.44 11.77
N GLN A 19 13.19 50.28 10.46
CA GLN A 19 13.31 48.97 9.82
C GLN A 19 14.54 48.20 10.33
N ASP A 20 15.69 48.86 10.46
CA ASP A 20 16.93 48.27 10.99
C ASP A 20 16.72 47.78 12.43
N LEU A 21 16.06 48.57 13.27
CA LEU A 21 15.73 48.18 14.64
C LEU A 21 14.76 46.99 14.69
N VAL A 22 13.77 46.94 13.81
CA VAL A 22 12.84 45.80 13.68
C VAL A 22 13.58 44.55 13.24
N ASN A 23 14.45 44.65 12.23
CA ASN A 23 15.27 43.54 11.77
C ASN A 23 16.15 42.99 12.88
N GLU A 24 16.82 43.89 13.62
CA GLU A 24 17.68 43.50 14.73
C GLU A 24 16.86 42.87 15.86
N GLN A 25 15.68 43.39 16.17
CA GLN A 25 14.77 42.81 17.16
C GLN A 25 14.37 41.38 16.79
N ILE A 26 13.94 41.15 15.55
CA ILE A 26 13.52 39.82 15.08
C ILE A 26 14.73 38.86 15.08
N ARG A 27 15.93 39.34 14.73
CA ARG A 27 17.15 38.52 14.80
C ARG A 27 17.60 38.19 16.22
N MET A 28 17.39 39.08 17.18
CA MET A 28 17.77 38.86 18.58
C MET A 28 16.80 37.93 19.33
N TYR A 29 15.50 38.08 19.10
CA TYR A 29 14.45 37.38 19.87
C TYR A 29 13.63 36.37 19.08
N GLY A 30 13.76 36.36 17.76
CA GLY A 30 13.08 35.41 16.89
C GLY A 30 13.83 34.09 16.74
N MET A 31 13.37 33.30 15.80
CA MET A 31 13.95 32.02 15.41
C MET A 31 13.88 31.84 13.89
N ASP A 32 14.76 30.97 13.40
CA ASP A 32 14.79 30.61 11.99
C ASP A 32 13.64 29.66 11.65
N VAL A 33 12.86 30.02 10.64
CA VAL A 33 11.81 29.17 10.07
C VAL A 33 12.05 28.95 8.59
N TYR A 34 11.55 27.83 8.09
CA TYR A 34 11.63 27.49 6.67
C TYR A 34 10.32 27.90 6.00
N TYR A 35 10.38 28.94 5.18
CA TYR A 35 9.28 29.39 4.34
C TYR A 35 9.27 28.63 3.01
N ILE A 36 8.15 28.01 2.69
CA ILE A 36 7.99 27.08 1.57
C ILE A 36 6.86 27.62 0.67
N PRO A 37 7.19 28.26 -0.46
CA PRO A 37 6.18 28.82 -1.36
C PRO A 37 5.39 27.74 -2.10
N ARG A 38 4.08 27.93 -2.21
CA ARG A 38 3.17 27.09 -3.00
C ARG A 38 3.41 27.29 -4.49
N THR A 39 3.42 26.20 -5.24
CA THR A 39 3.37 26.20 -6.71
C THR A 39 2.13 25.47 -7.19
N PHE A 40 1.42 26.03 -8.16
CA PHE A 40 0.21 25.42 -8.70
C PHE A 40 0.58 24.50 -9.87
N ILE A 41 0.13 23.26 -9.81
CA ILE A 41 0.19 22.33 -10.95
C ILE A 41 -1.18 22.37 -11.62
N ARG A 42 -1.22 22.82 -12.87
CA ARG A 42 -2.46 22.80 -13.66
C ARG A 42 -2.44 21.54 -14.51
N GLU A 43 -3.37 20.62 -14.28
CA GLU A 43 -3.69 19.61 -15.28
C GLU A 43 -4.67 20.20 -16.31
N ALA A 44 -4.49 19.83 -17.58
CA ALA A 44 -5.28 20.37 -18.68
C ALA A 44 -6.68 19.72 -18.71
N THR A 45 -7.59 20.19 -17.85
CA THR A 45 -8.99 19.76 -17.83
C THR A 45 -9.87 20.79 -18.56
N ILE A 46 -10.99 20.35 -19.15
CA ILE A 46 -11.95 21.20 -19.90
C ILE A 46 -12.49 22.35 -19.03
N ILE A 47 -12.49 22.16 -17.71
CA ILE A 47 -12.75 23.17 -16.69
C ILE A 47 -11.39 23.66 -16.17
N ARG A 48 -11.17 24.99 -16.18
CA ARG A 48 -9.91 25.64 -15.76
C ARG A 48 -9.71 25.65 -14.24
N GLU A 49 -9.97 24.53 -13.59
CA GLU A 49 -9.80 24.35 -12.15
C GLU A 49 -8.37 23.97 -11.81
N VAL A 50 -7.89 24.43 -10.67
CA VAL A 50 -6.54 24.09 -10.18
C VAL A 50 -6.68 22.79 -9.40
N THR A 51 -6.13 21.71 -9.93
CA THR A 51 -6.36 20.36 -9.39
C THR A 51 -5.36 19.94 -8.32
N SER A 52 -4.14 20.52 -8.26
CA SER A 52 -3.16 20.14 -7.23
C SER A 52 -2.09 21.23 -6.97
N SER A 53 -1.55 21.22 -5.74
CA SER A 53 -0.46 22.10 -5.31
C SER A 53 0.82 21.31 -5.10
N ALA A 54 1.97 21.94 -5.35
CA ALA A 54 3.27 21.37 -5.05
C ALA A 54 4.18 22.34 -4.31
N PHE A 55 5.02 21.78 -3.45
CA PHE A 55 5.96 22.49 -2.58
C PHE A 55 7.37 21.92 -2.83
N ARG A 56 8.18 22.65 -3.61
CA ARG A 56 9.46 22.15 -4.16
C ARG A 56 10.71 22.95 -3.74
N SER A 57 10.51 24.03 -3.01
CA SER A 57 11.56 24.98 -2.68
C SER A 57 11.33 25.53 -1.30
N TYR A 58 12.39 25.92 -0.61
CA TYR A 58 12.32 26.54 0.71
C TYR A 58 13.28 27.73 0.80
N PHE A 59 12.99 28.64 1.72
CA PHE A 59 13.83 29.77 2.11
C PHE A 59 13.88 29.82 3.63
N ILE A 60 15.06 30.06 4.19
CA ILE A 60 15.19 30.29 5.63
C ILE A 60 14.99 31.78 5.88
N ILE A 61 14.11 32.12 6.82
CA ILE A 61 13.84 33.50 7.23
C ILE A 61 13.67 33.60 8.74
N GLU A 62 14.15 34.71 9.31
CA GLU A 62 13.93 35.02 10.71
C GLU A 62 12.46 35.38 11.00
N SER A 63 11.86 34.76 12.02
CA SER A 63 10.49 35.04 12.45
C SER A 63 10.40 35.16 13.97
N TYR A 64 9.54 36.06 14.43
CA TYR A 64 9.21 36.22 15.84
C TYR A 64 7.86 35.56 16.13
N LEU A 65 7.81 34.70 17.14
CA LEU A 65 6.58 34.04 17.57
C LEU A 65 5.83 34.94 18.54
N ASN A 66 4.65 35.45 18.14
CA ASN A 66 3.88 36.37 18.98
C ASN A 66 3.22 35.67 20.18
N ASN A 67 2.93 34.37 20.08
CA ASN A 67 2.22 33.62 21.10
C ASN A 67 3.20 32.79 21.96
N TYR A 68 3.89 33.43 22.91
CA TYR A 68 4.80 32.75 23.86
C TYR A 68 4.08 32.09 25.04
N ASP A 69 2.82 32.46 25.31
CA ASP A 69 2.04 32.01 26.47
C ASP A 69 1.03 30.93 26.06
N GLY A 70 1.54 29.79 25.59
CA GLY A 70 0.82 28.52 25.39
C GLY A 70 -0.40 28.55 24.45
N TYR A 71 -0.25 28.04 23.23
CA TYR A 71 -1.34 27.62 22.32
C TYR A 71 -2.68 28.36 22.51
N GLY A 72 -2.62 29.69 22.47
CA GLY A 72 -3.79 30.54 22.59
C GLY A 72 -4.58 30.55 21.29
N GLY A 73 -5.04 29.38 20.84
CA GLY A 73 -6.11 29.28 19.85
C GLY A 73 -7.38 29.81 20.49
N GLN A 74 -8.11 30.64 19.76
CA GLN A 74 -9.49 31.00 20.10
C GLN A 74 -10.24 29.71 20.48
N GLY A 75 -10.74 29.64 21.70
CA GLY A 75 -11.41 28.45 22.22
C GLY A 75 -12.50 27.93 21.28
N ASP A 76 -12.66 26.61 21.25
CA ASP A 76 -13.72 25.82 20.61
C ASP A 76 -14.61 26.63 19.64
N ILE A 77 -14.15 26.78 18.40
CA ILE A 77 -14.98 27.37 17.34
C ILE A 77 -16.07 26.34 17.01
N MET A 78 -17.27 26.56 17.54
CA MET A 78 -18.47 25.78 17.20
C MET A 78 -18.85 26.06 15.75
N SER A 79 -18.47 25.15 14.85
CA SER A 79 -19.01 25.11 13.49
C SER A 79 -20.34 24.33 13.49
N LYS A 80 -21.17 24.51 12.46
CA LYS A 80 -22.43 23.76 12.27
C LYS A 80 -22.22 22.23 12.12
N PHE A 81 -20.97 21.77 12.05
CA PHE A 81 -20.57 20.38 11.89
C PHE A 81 -19.78 19.81 13.09
N GLY A 82 -19.58 20.59 14.16
CA GLY A 82 -18.91 20.12 15.39
C GLY A 82 -17.85 21.09 15.92
N ILE A 83 -17.28 20.70 17.07
CA ILE A 83 -16.18 21.40 17.75
C ILE A 83 -14.87 21.00 17.04
N GLN A 84 -14.22 21.94 16.36
CA GLN A 84 -12.87 21.75 15.81
C GLN A 84 -11.88 22.53 16.68
N VAL A 85 -10.93 21.82 17.29
CA VAL A 85 -9.79 22.42 17.97
C VAL A 85 -8.69 22.62 16.92
N LYS A 86 -8.49 23.86 16.46
CA LYS A 86 -7.43 24.18 15.50
C LYS A 86 -6.26 24.84 16.22
N ASP A 87 -5.08 24.23 16.07
CA ASP A 87 -3.82 24.83 16.49
C ASP A 87 -3.49 26.01 15.55
N GLU A 88 -3.57 27.23 16.06
CA GLU A 88 -3.23 28.47 15.34
C GLU A 88 -1.98 29.12 15.93
N VAL A 89 -1.10 29.59 15.04
CA VAL A 89 0.15 30.28 15.39
C VAL A 89 0.25 31.59 14.63
N THR A 90 0.59 32.65 15.36
CA THR A 90 0.85 33.97 14.78
C THR A 90 2.35 34.26 14.77
N LEU A 91 2.88 34.53 13.58
CA LEU A 91 4.29 34.85 13.37
C LEU A 91 4.44 36.28 12.84
N THR A 92 5.52 36.95 13.22
CA THR A 92 5.91 38.22 12.64
C THR A 92 7.25 38.09 11.94
N ILE A 93 7.29 38.45 10.66
CA ILE A 93 8.52 38.49 9.85
C ILE A 93 8.84 39.91 9.40
N SER A 94 10.10 40.18 9.09
CA SER A 94 10.53 41.46 8.52
C SER A 94 10.06 41.62 7.07
N ARG A 95 9.50 42.79 6.74
CA ARG A 95 9.08 43.14 5.38
C ARG A 95 10.26 43.23 4.43
N GLU A 96 11.27 44.02 4.80
CA GLU A 96 12.49 44.21 3.99
C GLU A 96 13.16 42.88 3.67
N ARG A 97 13.30 41.99 4.66
CA ARG A 97 13.95 40.70 4.46
C ARG A 97 13.20 39.82 3.46
N TYR A 98 11.87 39.81 3.52
CA TYR A 98 11.07 39.08 2.54
C TYR A 98 11.21 39.69 1.13
N GLU A 99 11.08 41.01 1.02
CA GLU A 99 11.11 41.75 -0.24
C GLU A 99 12.48 41.70 -0.94
N ASP A 100 13.58 41.67 -0.18
CA ASP A 100 14.95 41.65 -0.72
C ASP A 100 15.50 40.25 -0.98
N TYR A 101 15.06 39.25 -0.20
CA TYR A 101 15.61 37.90 -0.28
C TYR A 101 14.72 36.91 -1.03
N ILE A 102 13.43 36.87 -0.70
CA ILE A 102 12.51 35.83 -1.17
C ILE A 102 11.78 36.30 -2.44
N ALA A 103 11.16 37.48 -2.39
CA ALA A 103 10.37 38.03 -3.48
C ALA A 103 11.13 38.09 -4.84
N PRO A 104 12.41 38.50 -4.91
CA PRO A 104 13.12 38.60 -6.18
C PRO A 104 13.33 37.21 -6.81
N PHE A 105 13.61 36.20 -5.99
CA PHE A 105 13.75 34.83 -6.47
C PHE A 105 12.42 34.29 -7.01
N LEU A 106 11.32 34.47 -6.27
CA LEU A 106 10.00 34.02 -6.72
C LEU A 106 9.57 34.69 -8.02
N ASN A 107 9.79 36.01 -8.15
CA ASN A 107 9.50 36.76 -9.35
C ASN A 107 10.37 36.33 -10.54
N SER A 108 11.66 36.09 -10.33
CA SER A 108 12.58 35.62 -11.38
C SER A 108 12.20 34.21 -11.89
N ARG A 109 11.82 33.31 -10.97
CA ARG A 109 11.34 31.96 -11.32
C ARG A 109 10.03 32.02 -12.09
N MET A 110 9.11 32.88 -11.69
CA MET A 110 7.84 33.09 -12.40
C MET A 110 8.10 33.59 -13.83
N LEU A 111 9.02 34.53 -14.02
CA LEU A 111 9.43 35.02 -15.34
C LEU A 111 10.02 33.90 -16.23
N PHE A 112 10.83 33.01 -15.64
CA PHE A 112 11.40 31.87 -16.37
C PHE A 112 10.34 30.85 -16.81
N LEU A 113 9.37 30.54 -15.94
CA LEU A 113 8.31 29.58 -16.21
C LEU A 113 7.27 30.10 -17.21
N MET A 114 7.07 31.42 -17.30
CA MET A 114 6.07 32.06 -18.17
C MET A 114 6.58 32.39 -19.57
N ASN A 115 7.49 31.58 -20.15
CA ASN A 115 7.94 31.68 -21.55
C ASN A 115 6.83 31.31 -22.58
N SER A 116 5.58 31.69 -22.32
CA SER A 116 4.43 31.54 -23.21
C SER A 116 4.01 32.92 -23.73
N PRO A 117 4.04 33.16 -25.06
CA PRO A 117 3.87 34.48 -25.67
C PRO A 117 2.39 34.94 -25.75
N LYS A 118 1.57 34.67 -24.72
CA LYS A 118 0.11 34.85 -24.81
C LYS A 118 -0.59 35.66 -23.71
N ASP A 119 0.10 36.18 -22.71
CA ASP A 119 -0.54 37.03 -21.70
C ASP A 119 0.05 38.45 -21.73
N GLU A 120 -0.63 39.37 -22.43
CA GLU A 120 -0.45 40.83 -22.32
C GLU A 120 -1.00 41.39 -20.98
N GLY A 121 -1.06 40.56 -19.94
CA GLY A 121 -1.52 40.92 -18.61
C GLY A 121 -0.34 41.27 -17.72
N THR A 122 -0.37 42.45 -17.11
CA THR A 122 0.59 42.92 -16.10
C THR A 122 1.01 41.79 -15.15
N LEU A 123 2.29 41.42 -15.16
CA LEU A 123 2.84 40.46 -14.21
C LEU A 123 2.56 40.96 -12.78
N GLN A 124 1.72 40.25 -12.03
CA GLN A 124 1.53 40.55 -10.61
C GLN A 124 2.81 40.18 -9.87
N THR A 125 3.63 41.19 -9.60
CA THR A 125 4.86 41.02 -8.81
C THR A 125 4.50 40.53 -7.41
N ILE A 126 5.16 39.45 -7.00
CA ILE A 126 5.09 38.94 -5.63
C ILE A 126 5.87 39.93 -4.77
N GLN A 127 5.17 40.66 -3.91
CA GLN A 127 5.78 41.61 -2.97
C GLN A 127 5.60 41.17 -1.51
N ARG A 128 4.64 40.29 -1.23
CA ARG A 128 4.34 39.78 0.11
C ARG A 128 4.18 38.25 0.11
N PRO A 129 4.28 37.59 1.28
CA PRO A 129 3.90 36.18 1.43
C PRO A 129 2.48 35.93 0.92
N ARG A 130 2.21 34.74 0.37
CA ARG A 130 0.89 34.39 -0.13
C ARG A 130 0.19 33.46 0.86
N GLU A 131 -1.13 33.58 0.86
CA GLU A 131 -2.00 32.62 1.54
C GLU A 131 -1.84 31.24 0.86
N GLY A 132 -1.76 30.18 1.66
CA GLY A 132 -1.48 28.82 1.23
C GLY A 132 0.00 28.45 1.10
N ASP A 133 0.93 29.38 1.36
CA ASP A 133 2.34 29.01 1.55
C ASP A 133 2.54 28.31 2.90
N LEU A 134 3.57 27.48 3.02
CA LEU A 134 3.86 26.72 4.24
C LEU A 134 5.03 27.30 5.02
N ILE A 135 4.98 27.14 6.34
CA ILE A 135 6.06 27.46 7.27
C ILE A 135 6.37 26.22 8.10
N TYR A 136 7.62 25.80 8.06
CA TYR A 136 8.13 24.69 8.86
C TYR A 136 8.92 25.19 10.06
N PHE A 137 8.55 24.68 11.25
CA PHE A 137 9.23 24.98 12.51
C PHE A 137 10.22 23.85 12.87
N PRO A 138 11.53 24.14 12.94
CA PRO A 138 12.55 23.11 13.22
C PRO A 138 12.42 22.50 14.60
N LEU A 139 12.11 23.31 15.62
CA LEU A 139 11.98 22.87 17.01
C LEU A 139 10.71 22.05 17.23
N GLY A 140 9.64 22.35 16.49
CA GLY A 140 8.35 21.69 16.62
C GLY A 140 8.15 20.51 15.66
N ARG A 141 8.95 20.41 14.60
CA ARG A 141 8.76 19.47 13.46
C ARG A 141 7.31 19.48 12.96
N ARG A 142 6.74 20.67 12.78
CA ARG A 142 5.36 20.87 12.31
C ARG A 142 5.34 21.85 11.15
N LEU A 143 4.43 21.57 10.21
CA LEU A 143 4.10 22.44 9.07
C LEU A 143 2.84 23.24 9.41
N PHE A 144 2.89 24.54 9.13
CA PHE A 144 1.74 25.42 9.24
C PHE A 144 1.48 26.09 7.89
N GLU A 145 0.22 26.21 7.53
CA GLU A 145 -0.23 26.91 6.33
C GLU A 145 -0.61 28.34 6.68
N ILE A 146 -0.14 29.30 5.89
CA ILE A 146 -0.51 30.70 6.04
C ILE A 146 -1.95 30.88 5.55
N LYS A 147 -2.88 31.16 6.47
CA LYS A 147 -4.28 31.44 6.12
C LYS A 147 -4.51 32.91 5.81
N PHE A 148 -3.79 33.79 6.49
CA PHE A 148 -3.93 35.23 6.28
C PHE A 148 -2.61 35.96 6.52
N VAL A 149 -2.34 36.97 5.68
CA VAL A 149 -1.16 37.83 5.78
C VAL A 149 -1.61 39.24 6.10
N GLU A 150 -1.43 39.62 7.36
CA GLU A 150 -1.63 40.99 7.81
C GLU A 150 -0.41 41.84 7.45
N HIS A 151 -0.69 42.98 6.84
CA HIS A 151 0.32 43.90 6.28
C HIS A 151 0.07 45.36 6.69
N GLU A 152 -1.04 45.63 7.38
CA GLU A 152 -1.42 46.94 7.90
C GLU A 152 -1.14 47.09 9.42
N GLN A 153 -0.86 45.99 10.12
CA GLN A 153 -0.49 45.99 11.54
C GLN A 153 1.02 45.72 11.77
N PRO A 154 1.62 46.30 12.83
CA PRO A 154 1.09 47.36 13.67
C PRO A 154 1.07 48.71 12.93
N PHE A 155 0.01 49.49 13.17
CA PHE A 155 -0.28 50.83 12.62
C PHE A 155 0.94 51.60 12.08
N TYR A 156 0.86 52.12 10.84
CA TYR A 156 1.89 52.85 10.10
C TYR A 156 2.65 53.91 10.94
N GLN A 157 3.67 53.48 11.69
CA GLN A 157 4.58 54.38 12.36
C GLN A 157 5.46 55.01 11.27
N LEU A 158 5.48 56.34 11.20
CA LEU A 158 6.18 57.08 10.14
C LEU A 158 5.67 56.78 8.71
N GLY A 159 4.43 56.28 8.56
CA GLY A 159 3.79 56.10 7.25
C GLY A 159 4.20 54.85 6.46
N ASN A 160 4.93 53.91 7.06
CA ASN A 160 5.29 52.64 6.43
C ASN A 160 5.01 51.46 7.37
N GLY A 161 4.78 50.27 6.81
CA GLY A 161 4.73 49.02 7.55
C GLY A 161 6.09 48.32 7.45
N TYR A 162 6.62 47.84 8.58
CA TYR A 162 7.97 47.26 8.65
C TYR A 162 7.97 45.73 8.79
N THR A 163 6.79 45.16 9.03
CA THR A 163 6.59 43.74 9.30
C THR A 163 5.42 43.17 8.50
N TYR A 164 5.41 41.86 8.35
CA TYR A 164 4.21 41.08 8.01
C TYR A 164 3.85 40.19 9.19
N GLU A 165 2.58 40.15 9.54
CA GLU A 165 2.05 39.24 10.54
C GLU A 165 1.29 38.11 9.83
N LEU A 166 1.72 36.88 10.07
CA LEU A 166 1.25 35.68 9.40
C LEU A 166 0.40 34.89 10.38
N GLN A 167 -0.88 34.77 10.08
CA GLN A 167 -1.79 33.88 10.79
C GLN A 167 -1.73 32.51 10.13
N CYS A 168 -1.17 31.56 10.86
CA CYS A 168 -0.88 30.24 10.35
C CYS A 168 -1.69 29.20 11.12
N GLN A 169 -2.24 28.22 10.40
CA GLN A 169 -2.91 27.07 11.00
C GLN A 169 -2.09 25.81 10.73
N LEU A 170 -2.22 24.79 11.57
CA LEU A 170 -1.58 23.50 11.30
C LEU A 170 -1.98 23.03 9.90
N PHE A 171 -0.99 22.70 9.07
CA PHE A 171 -1.22 22.26 7.70
C PHE A 171 -1.84 20.85 7.72
N GLU A 172 -2.97 20.70 7.04
CA GLU A 172 -3.65 19.43 6.80
C GLU A 172 -3.36 19.03 5.35
N TYR A 173 -2.94 17.79 5.17
CA TYR A 173 -2.53 17.25 3.88
C TYR A 173 -3.74 16.68 3.13
N GLU A 174 -3.89 16.99 1.85
CA GLU A 174 -4.87 16.37 0.97
C GLU A 174 -4.15 15.64 -0.19
N ASP A 175 -3.94 16.32 -1.32
CA ASP A 175 -3.34 15.76 -2.54
C ASP A 175 -2.10 16.57 -3.01
N GLU A 176 -1.42 17.26 -2.09
CA GLU A 176 -0.27 18.10 -2.40
C GLU A 176 1.06 17.35 -2.47
N VAL A 177 1.88 17.63 -3.48
CA VAL A 177 3.23 17.05 -3.56
C VAL A 177 4.23 17.89 -2.78
N LEU A 178 4.74 17.38 -1.65
CA LEU A 178 5.80 18.01 -0.87
C LEU A 178 7.14 17.29 -1.11
N ASP A 179 8.07 17.97 -1.78
CA ASP A 179 9.38 17.45 -2.19
C ASP A 179 10.39 18.58 -2.04
N THR A 180 10.74 18.89 -0.79
CA THR A 180 11.57 20.04 -0.45
C THR A 180 13.06 19.73 -0.44
N THR A 181 13.44 18.47 -0.68
CA THR A 181 14.80 17.91 -0.63
C THR A 181 15.44 17.92 0.76
N ILE A 182 14.73 18.40 1.78
CA ILE A 182 15.15 18.33 3.18
C ILE A 182 14.45 17.14 3.81
N GLY A 183 15.25 16.12 4.15
CA GLY A 183 14.77 14.92 4.83
C GLY A 183 13.89 15.26 6.04
N GLU A 184 14.28 16.20 6.90
CA GLU A 184 13.48 16.56 8.09
C GLU A 184 12.08 17.13 7.78
N ILE A 185 11.90 17.85 6.68
CA ILE A 185 10.60 18.43 6.29
C ILE A 185 9.76 17.36 5.59
N ASP A 186 10.36 16.67 4.63
CA ASP A 186 9.74 15.55 3.93
C ASP A 186 9.40 14.41 4.91
N THR A 187 10.13 14.30 6.03
CA THR A 187 9.89 13.31 7.09
C THR A 187 8.66 13.59 7.95
N THR A 188 8.20 14.84 8.03
CA THR A 188 7.04 15.18 8.88
C THR A 188 5.71 14.65 8.33
N ILE A 189 5.71 14.24 7.07
CA ILE A 189 4.58 13.62 6.37
C ILE A 189 4.61 12.08 6.52
N ILE A 190 5.71 11.50 7.02
CA ILE A 190 5.94 10.03 7.02
C ILE A 190 4.85 9.25 7.75
N ASN A 191 4.25 9.85 8.79
CA ASN A 191 3.23 9.17 9.60
C ASN A 191 1.79 9.52 9.19
N LYS A 192 1.59 10.26 8.10
CA LYS A 192 0.27 10.68 7.63
C LYS A 192 0.16 10.46 6.12
N GLY A 193 -0.26 9.25 5.79
CA GLY A 193 -0.56 8.73 4.46
C GLY A 193 -0.99 7.26 4.58
N PHE A 194 -1.50 6.66 3.51
CA PHE A 194 -1.84 5.24 3.51
C PHE A 194 -0.53 4.41 3.63
N ILE A 195 -0.29 3.85 4.82
CA ILE A 195 0.80 2.91 5.08
C ILE A 195 0.22 1.51 5.02
N THR A 196 0.78 0.68 4.16
CA THR A 196 0.42 -0.72 4.02
C THR A 196 1.55 -1.57 4.58
N THR A 197 1.21 -2.58 5.39
CA THR A 197 2.21 -3.51 5.94
C THR A 197 2.19 -4.80 5.12
N LEU A 198 3.35 -5.21 4.62
CA LEU A 198 3.56 -6.48 3.94
C LEU A 198 4.24 -7.47 4.90
N ASP A 199 3.66 -8.66 5.04
CA ASP A 199 4.30 -9.78 5.75
C ASP A 199 5.19 -10.56 4.77
N LEU A 200 6.49 -10.61 5.06
CA LEU A 200 7.50 -11.22 4.21
C LEU A 200 8.05 -12.51 4.81
N ILE A 201 8.64 -13.35 3.95
CA ILE A 201 9.16 -14.66 4.32
C ILE A 201 10.67 -14.58 4.63
N PRO A 202 11.14 -15.17 5.76
CA PRO A 202 12.55 -15.15 6.16
C PRO A 202 13.46 -16.07 5.32
N LEU A 203 14.75 -16.17 5.70
CA LEU A 203 15.75 -17.07 5.10
C LEU A 203 15.20 -18.50 4.88
N SER A 204 15.00 -18.85 3.61
CA SER A 204 14.40 -20.12 3.19
C SER A 204 15.35 -21.31 3.39
N ASN A 205 14.84 -22.43 3.90
CA ASN A 205 15.53 -23.72 3.94
C ASN A 205 14.70 -24.75 3.17
N ARG A 206 15.35 -25.56 2.33
CA ARG A 206 14.64 -26.59 1.56
C ARG A 206 14.10 -27.68 2.49
N ALA A 207 12.87 -28.11 2.25
CA ALA A 207 12.29 -29.25 2.93
C ALA A 207 13.00 -30.55 2.52
N GLU A 208 13.16 -31.47 3.45
CA GLU A 208 13.72 -32.80 3.20
C GLU A 208 12.62 -33.84 3.42
N VAL A 209 12.49 -34.73 2.45
CA VAL A 209 11.50 -35.80 2.42
C VAL A 209 12.18 -37.11 2.05
N VAL A 210 11.78 -38.18 2.73
CA VAL A 210 12.17 -39.56 2.42
C VAL A 210 10.97 -40.28 1.82
N ALA A 211 11.17 -41.05 0.76
CA ALA A 211 10.15 -41.91 0.18
C ALA A 211 10.23 -43.30 0.82
N LYS A 212 9.14 -43.77 1.39
CA LYS A 212 8.99 -45.18 1.75
C LYS A 212 8.60 -45.95 0.51
N THR A 213 9.28 -47.07 0.28
CA THR A 213 9.00 -47.97 -0.84
C THR A 213 8.63 -49.35 -0.34
N ASP A 214 7.68 -49.98 -1.03
CA ASP A 214 7.28 -51.37 -0.77
C ASP A 214 6.63 -51.96 -2.04
N THR A 215 6.33 -53.25 -2.00
CA THR A 215 5.62 -53.99 -3.05
C THR A 215 4.14 -54.16 -2.73
N GLY A 216 3.32 -54.43 -3.74
CA GLY A 216 1.88 -54.63 -3.56
C GLY A 216 1.17 -53.34 -3.17
N TYR A 217 1.57 -52.21 -3.74
CA TYR A 217 0.96 -50.90 -3.50
C TYR A 217 -0.11 -50.58 -4.55
N ILE A 218 -1.02 -49.67 -4.22
CA ILE A 218 -2.02 -49.18 -5.17
C ILE A 218 -1.36 -48.18 -6.12
N ARG A 219 -1.15 -48.61 -7.36
CA ARG A 219 -0.53 -47.80 -8.39
C ARG A 219 -1.50 -46.75 -8.93
N GLU A 220 -2.69 -47.18 -9.30
CA GLU A 220 -3.69 -46.34 -9.92
C GLU A 220 -5.02 -46.37 -9.15
N LEU A 221 -5.64 -45.21 -9.04
CA LEU A 221 -7.00 -45.04 -8.55
C LEU A 221 -7.75 -44.24 -9.61
N ILE A 222 -8.61 -44.93 -10.35
CA ILE A 222 -9.32 -44.37 -11.49
C ILE A 222 -10.77 -44.16 -11.10
N ILE A 223 -11.23 -42.91 -11.16
CA ILE A 223 -12.65 -42.58 -11.08
C ILE A 223 -13.26 -42.90 -12.44
N LEU A 224 -14.14 -43.90 -12.51
CA LEU A 224 -14.90 -44.25 -13.72
C LEU A 224 -16.24 -43.52 -13.76
N ASN A 225 -16.79 -43.17 -12.59
CA ASN A 225 -17.95 -42.31 -12.45
C ASN A 225 -17.77 -41.48 -11.17
N GLU A 226 -17.77 -40.15 -11.31
CA GLU A 226 -17.61 -39.19 -10.21
C GLU A 226 -18.81 -39.12 -9.25
N GLY A 227 -19.94 -39.73 -9.63
CA GLY A 227 -21.20 -39.66 -8.89
C GLY A 227 -21.78 -38.24 -8.83
N ASN A 228 -22.86 -38.07 -8.08
CA ASN A 228 -23.53 -36.78 -7.94
C ASN A 228 -24.20 -36.59 -6.58
N SER A 229 -24.69 -35.37 -6.34
CA SER A 229 -25.47 -34.99 -5.15
C SER A 229 -24.73 -35.13 -3.80
N PHE A 230 -23.41 -34.93 -3.77
CA PHE A 230 -22.67 -34.91 -2.50
C PHE A 230 -22.94 -33.66 -1.67
N ASN A 231 -23.37 -33.84 -0.41
CA ASN A 231 -23.58 -32.74 0.55
C ASN A 231 -22.37 -32.55 1.47
N GLN A 232 -21.65 -33.64 1.75
CA GLN A 232 -20.41 -33.67 2.53
C GLN A 232 -19.38 -34.55 1.82
N GLN A 233 -18.11 -34.38 2.17
CA GLN A 233 -17.04 -35.20 1.64
C GLN A 233 -17.25 -36.69 2.03
N PRO A 234 -17.31 -37.63 1.07
CA PRO A 234 -17.42 -39.05 1.37
C PRO A 234 -16.10 -39.60 1.91
N SER A 235 -16.18 -40.67 2.71
CA SER A 235 -15.02 -41.44 3.11
C SER A 235 -14.72 -42.51 2.06
N ILE A 236 -13.49 -42.57 1.56
CA ILE A 236 -13.05 -43.61 0.63
C ILE A 236 -12.61 -44.82 1.45
N LYS A 237 -13.34 -45.93 1.31
CA LYS A 237 -12.96 -47.21 1.91
C LYS A 237 -12.37 -48.11 0.84
N ILE A 238 -11.22 -48.68 1.17
CA ILE A 238 -10.50 -49.64 0.34
C ILE A 238 -10.36 -50.91 1.18
N ASP A 239 -10.55 -52.07 0.56
CA ASP A 239 -10.34 -53.34 1.24
C ASP A 239 -8.94 -53.43 1.84
N SER A 240 -8.83 -53.98 3.04
CA SER A 240 -7.54 -54.14 3.71
C SER A 240 -6.68 -55.21 3.02
N PRO A 241 -5.36 -55.01 2.94
CA PRO A 241 -4.45 -55.98 2.36
C PRO A 241 -4.36 -57.26 3.21
N PRO A 242 -3.86 -58.38 2.65
CA PRO A 242 -3.49 -59.58 3.40
C PRO A 242 -2.62 -59.29 4.63
N LYS A 243 -2.63 -60.19 5.62
CA LYS A 243 -1.89 -60.01 6.89
C LYS A 243 -0.42 -59.64 6.65
N GLY A 244 -0.02 -58.47 7.14
CA GLY A 244 1.34 -57.93 7.03
C GLY A 244 1.45 -56.70 6.12
N GLY A 245 0.42 -56.40 5.34
CA GLY A 245 0.32 -55.17 4.55
C GLY A 245 -0.14 -53.95 5.34
N THR A 246 -0.05 -52.78 4.70
CA THR A 246 -0.46 -51.48 5.27
C THR A 246 -1.64 -50.92 4.51
N ASP A 247 -2.67 -50.44 5.23
CA ASP A 247 -3.83 -49.80 4.60
C ASP A 247 -3.48 -48.44 3.95
N PRO A 248 -4.05 -48.13 2.77
CA PRO A 248 -3.88 -46.83 2.13
C PRO A 248 -4.64 -45.71 2.86
N LYS A 249 -4.20 -44.47 2.66
CA LYS A 249 -4.88 -43.27 3.16
C LYS A 249 -5.25 -42.37 1.99
N VAL A 250 -6.53 -42.32 1.67
CA VAL A 250 -7.06 -41.59 0.52
C VAL A 250 -8.23 -40.72 0.95
N ILE A 251 -8.26 -39.48 0.47
CA ILE A 251 -9.38 -38.56 0.65
C ILE A 251 -9.95 -38.15 -0.72
N ALA A 252 -11.25 -37.89 -0.76
CA ALA A 252 -11.93 -37.35 -1.95
C ALA A 252 -12.05 -35.83 -1.86
N LEU A 253 -11.73 -35.12 -2.95
CA LEU A 253 -12.04 -33.70 -3.12
C LEU A 253 -13.29 -33.56 -3.98
N LEU A 254 -14.23 -32.71 -3.55
CA LEU A 254 -15.47 -32.46 -4.27
C LEU A 254 -15.33 -31.26 -5.23
N THR A 255 -16.11 -31.26 -6.30
CA THR A 255 -16.27 -30.07 -7.15
C THR A 255 -16.92 -28.92 -6.38
N ARG A 256 -16.57 -27.68 -6.76
CA ARG A 256 -17.26 -26.48 -6.29
C ARG A 256 -18.45 -26.22 -7.21
N PRO A 257 -19.67 -25.98 -6.68
CA PRO A 257 -20.81 -25.62 -7.51
C PRO A 257 -20.53 -24.33 -8.29
N ASP A 258 -20.90 -24.29 -9.56
CA ASP A 258 -20.90 -23.09 -10.40
C ASP A 258 -22.19 -23.02 -11.25
N SER A 259 -22.29 -22.06 -12.16
CA SER A 259 -23.48 -21.91 -13.01
C SER A 259 -23.78 -23.12 -13.90
N ASN A 260 -22.80 -23.99 -14.14
CA ASN A 260 -22.90 -25.18 -14.99
C ASN A 260 -22.95 -26.48 -14.17
N LEU A 261 -22.39 -26.49 -12.95
CA LEU A 261 -22.33 -27.64 -12.05
C LEU A 261 -23.17 -27.38 -10.80
N VAL A 262 -24.43 -27.78 -10.85
CA VAL A 262 -25.39 -27.56 -9.74
C VAL A 262 -25.19 -28.57 -8.61
N GLU A 263 -24.75 -29.79 -8.93
CA GLU A 263 -24.54 -30.88 -7.97
C GLU A 263 -23.05 -31.16 -7.76
N LYS A 264 -22.61 -31.30 -6.49
CA LYS A 264 -21.22 -31.64 -6.17
C LYS A 264 -20.95 -33.10 -6.50
N ALA A 265 -19.80 -33.36 -7.12
CA ALA A 265 -19.30 -34.68 -7.52
C ALA A 265 -17.86 -34.85 -7.04
N ILE A 266 -17.32 -36.08 -7.06
CA ILE A 266 -15.91 -36.32 -6.72
C ILE A 266 -15.04 -35.81 -7.87
N LYS A 267 -14.27 -34.76 -7.61
CA LYS A 267 -13.32 -34.17 -8.57
C LYS A 267 -12.02 -34.96 -8.65
N GLN A 268 -11.49 -35.34 -7.49
CA GLN A 268 -10.15 -35.90 -7.38
C GLN A 268 -10.01 -36.78 -6.14
N LEU A 269 -9.18 -37.81 -6.24
CA LEU A 269 -8.71 -38.60 -5.10
C LEU A 269 -7.29 -38.18 -4.76
N VAL A 270 -7.06 -37.82 -3.51
CA VAL A 270 -5.74 -37.43 -2.98
C VAL A 270 -5.26 -38.53 -2.05
N SER A 271 -4.09 -39.10 -2.36
CA SER A 271 -3.53 -40.25 -1.63
C SER A 271 -2.32 -39.81 -0.82
N PHE A 272 -2.40 -39.89 0.50
CA PHE A 272 -1.27 -39.68 1.41
C PHE A 272 -0.43 -40.96 1.55
N SER A 273 -1.10 -42.12 1.51
CA SER A 273 -0.45 -43.42 1.45
C SER A 273 -1.15 -44.31 0.44
N ARG A 274 -0.36 -45.05 -0.36
CA ARG A 274 -0.84 -46.02 -1.37
C ARG A 274 -1.02 -47.44 -0.81
N GLY A 275 -0.74 -47.63 0.49
CA GLY A 275 -0.75 -48.94 1.13
C GLY A 275 0.33 -49.89 0.58
N SER A 276 0.43 -51.08 1.16
CA SER A 276 1.34 -52.12 0.68
C SER A 276 0.83 -53.53 0.99
N GLY A 277 1.38 -54.53 0.30
CA GLY A 277 1.08 -55.95 0.53
C GLY A 277 -0.16 -56.49 -0.20
N TYR A 278 -0.77 -55.73 -1.11
CA TYR A 278 -1.87 -56.21 -1.95
C TYR A 278 -1.39 -57.25 -2.98
N THR A 279 -2.15 -58.34 -3.13
CA THR A 279 -1.90 -59.40 -4.11
C THR A 279 -2.94 -59.43 -5.24
N GLU A 280 -4.09 -58.79 -5.04
CA GLU A 280 -5.18 -58.62 -5.99
C GLU A 280 -5.69 -57.18 -5.91
N ASP A 281 -6.31 -56.68 -6.98
CA ASP A 281 -6.90 -55.33 -7.02
C ASP A 281 -7.99 -55.20 -5.94
N PRO A 282 -7.85 -54.25 -4.97
CA PRO A 282 -8.84 -54.12 -3.90
C PRO A 282 -10.12 -53.44 -4.38
N GLU A 283 -11.25 -53.75 -3.73
CA GLU A 283 -12.49 -53.00 -3.95
C GLU A 283 -12.40 -51.61 -3.33
N VAL A 284 -12.91 -50.60 -4.03
CA VAL A 284 -12.94 -49.21 -3.58
C VAL A 284 -14.36 -48.70 -3.58
N VAL A 285 -14.84 -48.27 -2.40
CA VAL A 285 -16.20 -47.75 -2.23
C VAL A 285 -16.20 -46.40 -1.51
N ALA A 286 -16.95 -45.45 -2.07
CA ALA A 286 -17.22 -44.19 -1.40
C ALA A 286 -18.41 -44.37 -0.43
N VAL A 287 -18.22 -44.06 0.85
CA VAL A 287 -19.24 -44.24 1.89
C VAL A 287 -19.55 -42.91 2.57
N GLY A 288 -20.84 -42.60 2.72
CA GLY A 288 -21.30 -41.36 3.33
C GLY A 288 -21.36 -40.20 2.33
N GLY A 289 -21.46 -38.96 2.83
CA GLY A 289 -21.51 -37.76 1.98
C GLY A 289 -22.85 -37.48 1.28
N GLY A 290 -23.76 -38.47 1.23
CA GLY A 290 -25.12 -38.33 0.71
C GLY A 290 -25.25 -38.44 -0.82
N GLY A 291 -24.14 -38.55 -1.55
CA GLY A 291 -24.13 -38.77 -2.99
C GLY A 291 -24.26 -40.24 -3.38
N THR A 292 -24.52 -40.48 -4.67
CA THR A 292 -24.74 -41.82 -5.25
C THR A 292 -23.95 -42.01 -6.55
N ASP A 293 -23.91 -43.26 -7.04
CA ASP A 293 -23.36 -43.66 -8.35
C ASP A 293 -21.85 -43.42 -8.57
N VAL A 294 -21.06 -43.38 -7.50
CA VAL A 294 -19.59 -43.37 -7.60
C VAL A 294 -19.06 -44.73 -7.98
N ILE A 295 -18.20 -44.78 -8.99
CA ILE A 295 -17.45 -45.98 -9.38
C ILE A 295 -15.97 -45.64 -9.41
N ILE A 296 -15.19 -46.27 -8.52
CA ILE A 296 -13.74 -46.12 -8.44
C ILE A 296 -13.12 -47.50 -8.62
N ARG A 297 -12.02 -47.56 -9.38
CA ARG A 297 -11.23 -48.79 -9.56
C ARG A 297 -9.81 -48.56 -9.06
N ALA A 298 -9.31 -49.50 -8.27
CA ALA A 298 -7.90 -49.59 -7.93
C ALA A 298 -7.17 -50.55 -8.89
N GLY A 299 -5.94 -50.21 -9.24
CA GLY A 299 -4.99 -51.12 -9.88
C GLY A 299 -3.71 -51.19 -9.06
N ILE A 300 -3.22 -52.39 -8.79
CA ILE A 300 -2.02 -52.59 -7.96
C ILE A 300 -0.77 -52.89 -8.77
N ASN A 301 0.39 -52.73 -8.13
CA ASN A 301 1.64 -53.31 -8.60
C ASN A 301 2.27 -54.16 -7.50
N SER A 302 2.27 -55.48 -7.68
CA SER A 302 2.80 -56.46 -6.73
C SER A 302 4.20 -56.97 -7.07
N ASN A 303 4.73 -56.65 -8.24
CA ASN A 303 5.96 -57.25 -8.76
C ASN A 303 7.21 -56.38 -8.53
N SER A 304 7.03 -55.08 -8.31
CA SER A 304 8.13 -54.13 -8.18
C SER A 304 7.93 -53.19 -7.00
N LEU A 305 9.00 -52.51 -6.59
CA LEU A 305 8.92 -51.43 -5.62
C LEU A 305 8.26 -50.20 -6.24
N GLY A 306 7.53 -49.45 -5.41
CA GLY A 306 7.02 -48.13 -5.70
C GLY A 306 6.88 -47.31 -4.43
N VAL A 307 6.66 -45.99 -4.58
CA VAL A 307 6.51 -45.09 -3.44
C VAL A 307 5.16 -45.29 -2.78
N ILE A 308 5.16 -45.70 -1.51
CA ILE A 308 3.93 -45.91 -0.74
C ILE A 308 3.54 -44.68 0.09
N GLU A 309 4.51 -43.91 0.58
CA GLU A 309 4.31 -42.74 1.44
C GLU A 309 5.55 -41.84 1.36
N PHE A 310 5.35 -40.54 1.46
CA PHE A 310 6.41 -39.56 1.66
C PHE A 310 6.44 -39.16 3.14
N GLU A 311 7.59 -39.34 3.78
CA GLU A 311 7.83 -38.94 5.17
C GLU A 311 8.70 -37.67 5.20
N ILE A 312 8.17 -36.60 5.76
CA ILE A 312 8.89 -35.33 5.90
C ILE A 312 9.88 -35.46 7.06
N THR A 313 11.17 -35.32 6.77
CA THR A 313 12.24 -35.34 7.76
C THR A 313 12.67 -33.93 8.18
N ASN A 314 12.49 -32.95 7.30
CA ASN A 314 12.66 -31.53 7.58
C ASN A 314 11.55 -30.74 6.86
N GLU A 315 10.76 -29.99 7.62
CA GLU A 315 9.63 -29.22 7.09
C GLU A 315 10.08 -28.06 6.17
N GLY A 316 11.35 -27.66 6.24
CA GLY A 316 11.86 -26.51 5.51
C GLY A 316 11.23 -25.19 5.98
N ASN A 317 11.56 -24.10 5.29
CA ASN A 317 10.93 -22.80 5.48
C ASN A 317 10.96 -22.02 4.14
N GLY A 318 9.93 -21.21 3.91
CA GLY A 318 9.79 -20.37 2.72
C GLY A 318 8.98 -20.98 1.58
N TYR A 319 7.97 -21.78 1.93
CA TYR A 319 7.03 -22.38 0.97
C TYR A 319 5.68 -21.65 1.00
N PRO A 320 5.50 -20.55 0.25
CA PRO A 320 4.19 -19.88 0.16
C PRO A 320 3.15 -20.73 -0.59
N GLU A 321 3.59 -21.63 -1.46
CA GLU A 321 2.76 -22.56 -2.22
C GLU A 321 3.26 -24.00 -2.08
N ASP A 322 2.38 -24.95 -2.44
CA ASP A 322 2.71 -26.38 -2.47
C ASP A 322 3.89 -26.65 -3.40
N ALA A 323 4.77 -27.58 -3.02
CA ALA A 323 6.02 -27.84 -3.74
C ALA A 323 6.07 -29.24 -4.31
N ASP A 324 6.49 -29.37 -5.57
CA ASP A 324 6.65 -30.69 -6.19
C ASP A 324 7.71 -31.54 -5.49
N ILE A 325 7.43 -32.83 -5.35
CA ILE A 325 8.39 -33.85 -4.93
C ILE A 325 8.68 -34.73 -6.13
N ILE A 326 9.96 -34.87 -6.49
CA ILE A 326 10.38 -35.76 -7.57
C ILE A 326 11.37 -36.78 -7.01
N VAL A 327 11.11 -38.04 -7.32
CA VAL A 327 12.00 -39.16 -7.01
C VAL A 327 12.79 -39.51 -8.26
N TYR A 328 14.10 -39.58 -8.12
CA TYR A 328 15.05 -39.87 -9.17
C TYR A 328 15.81 -41.18 -8.92
N ASP A 329 16.24 -41.82 -10.00
CA ASP A 329 17.33 -42.80 -9.95
C ASP A 329 18.70 -42.13 -9.79
N LEU A 330 19.76 -42.94 -9.71
CA LEU A 330 21.15 -42.45 -9.63
C LEU A 330 21.63 -41.73 -10.89
N ASP A 331 20.97 -41.94 -12.03
CA ASP A 331 21.25 -41.30 -13.31
C ASP A 331 20.43 -40.00 -13.53
N ASN A 332 19.63 -39.60 -12.53
CA ASN A 332 18.71 -38.45 -12.51
C ASN A 332 17.51 -38.55 -13.47
N ASN A 333 17.03 -39.75 -13.78
CA ASN A 333 15.74 -39.94 -14.45
C ASN A 333 14.60 -39.91 -13.41
N PRO A 334 13.50 -39.18 -13.65
CA PRO A 334 12.36 -39.16 -12.74
C PRO A 334 11.61 -40.50 -12.78
N LEU A 335 11.37 -41.09 -11.61
CA LEU A 335 10.72 -42.40 -11.45
C LEU A 335 9.34 -42.29 -10.78
N ALA A 336 9.15 -41.35 -9.87
CA ALA A 336 7.92 -41.15 -9.11
C ALA A 336 7.74 -39.66 -8.76
N GLN A 337 6.51 -39.26 -8.47
CA GLN A 337 6.14 -37.88 -8.18
C GLN A 337 5.21 -37.77 -6.97
N GLY A 338 5.32 -36.65 -6.28
CA GLY A 338 4.44 -36.25 -5.19
C GLY A 338 4.28 -34.76 -5.12
N LEU A 339 3.46 -34.31 -4.18
CA LEU A 339 3.26 -32.91 -3.87
C LEU A 339 3.39 -32.71 -2.37
N ALA A 340 4.27 -31.80 -1.97
CA ALA A 340 4.45 -31.36 -0.60
C ALA A 340 3.45 -30.23 -0.33
N LEU A 341 2.57 -30.42 0.65
CA LEU A 341 1.53 -29.48 1.03
C LEU A 341 2.06 -28.50 2.07
N THR A 342 1.86 -27.20 1.85
CA THR A 342 2.33 -26.13 2.73
C THR A 342 1.21 -25.55 3.62
N ASP A 343 1.59 -24.96 4.76
CA ASP A 343 0.72 -24.06 5.54
C ASP A 343 0.88 -22.58 5.14
N GLY A 344 1.64 -22.30 4.08
CA GLY A 344 2.01 -20.97 3.62
C GLY A 344 3.35 -20.47 4.16
N GLU A 345 4.01 -21.25 5.02
CA GLU A 345 5.36 -20.96 5.51
C GLU A 345 6.28 -22.17 5.36
N LYS A 346 5.79 -23.37 5.71
CA LYS A 346 6.57 -24.62 5.73
C LYS A 346 5.75 -25.81 5.23
N ILE A 347 6.45 -26.88 4.85
CA ILE A 347 5.80 -28.12 4.43
C ILE A 347 5.24 -28.86 5.65
N VAL A 348 3.94 -29.17 5.62
CA VAL A 348 3.22 -29.84 6.71
C VAL A 348 2.81 -31.27 6.37
N SER A 349 2.63 -31.58 5.09
CA SER A 349 2.21 -32.90 4.64
C SER A 349 2.71 -33.19 3.23
N ALA A 350 2.61 -34.44 2.78
CA ALA A 350 2.99 -34.82 1.43
C ALA A 350 2.01 -35.86 0.89
N VAL A 351 1.71 -35.77 -0.40
CA VAL A 351 0.80 -36.67 -1.10
C VAL A 351 1.53 -37.32 -2.28
N VAL A 352 1.17 -38.57 -2.56
CA VAL A 352 1.73 -39.35 -3.67
C VAL A 352 0.86 -39.15 -4.90
N THR A 353 1.38 -38.45 -5.91
CA THR A 353 0.66 -38.21 -7.17
C THR A 353 0.90 -39.34 -8.16
N ASP A 354 2.16 -39.75 -8.32
CA ASP A 354 2.57 -40.91 -9.10
C ASP A 354 3.55 -41.77 -8.27
N PRO A 355 3.14 -42.97 -7.81
CA PRO A 355 4.02 -43.85 -7.04
C PRO A 355 5.15 -44.49 -7.87
N GLY A 356 5.13 -44.33 -9.20
CA GLY A 356 6.09 -44.91 -10.11
C GLY A 356 5.88 -46.40 -10.36
N ALA A 357 6.79 -46.97 -11.16
CA ALA A 357 6.86 -48.38 -11.52
C ALA A 357 8.33 -48.78 -11.49
N ASP A 358 8.66 -49.93 -10.90
CA ASP A 358 10.02 -50.48 -11.01
C ASP A 358 11.11 -49.59 -10.38
N LEU A 359 10.86 -49.10 -9.17
CA LEU A 359 11.87 -48.34 -8.44
C LEU A 359 13.07 -49.23 -8.06
N PRO A 360 14.32 -48.77 -8.25
CA PRO A 360 15.50 -49.42 -7.71
C PRO A 360 15.55 -49.28 -6.17
N GLU A 361 16.40 -50.07 -5.51
CA GLU A 361 16.59 -49.97 -4.06
C GLU A 361 17.19 -48.62 -3.63
N ASP A 362 18.07 -48.04 -4.47
CA ASP A 362 18.68 -46.75 -4.24
C ASP A 362 17.96 -45.65 -5.04
N ILE A 363 17.32 -44.72 -4.33
CA ILE A 363 16.59 -43.58 -4.91
C ILE A 363 17.02 -42.27 -4.28
N LYS A 364 16.85 -41.16 -5.02
CA LYS A 364 17.05 -39.80 -4.53
C LYS A 364 15.74 -39.05 -4.57
N VAL A 365 15.31 -38.52 -3.43
CA VAL A 365 14.10 -37.69 -3.33
C VAL A 365 14.50 -36.23 -3.27
N VAL A 366 13.85 -35.40 -4.07
CA VAL A 366 14.09 -33.96 -4.10
C VAL A 366 12.76 -33.24 -4.03
N VAL A 367 12.59 -32.37 -3.03
CA VAL A 367 11.51 -31.39 -2.96
C VAL A 367 11.93 -30.15 -3.71
N SER A 368 11.06 -29.53 -4.50
CA SER A 368 11.33 -28.25 -5.17
C SER A 368 11.83 -27.18 -4.21
N ALA A 369 12.63 -26.24 -4.74
CA ALA A 369 13.17 -25.16 -3.92
C ALA A 369 12.03 -24.28 -3.38
N PRO A 370 12.15 -23.75 -2.14
CA PRO A 370 11.26 -22.69 -1.68
C PRO A 370 11.40 -21.44 -2.56
N ALA A 371 10.43 -20.53 -2.47
CA ALA A 371 10.53 -19.21 -3.11
C ALA A 371 11.82 -18.50 -2.63
N SER A 372 12.47 -17.77 -3.56
CA SER A 372 13.88 -17.37 -3.42
C SER A 372 14.15 -16.56 -2.15
N VAL A 373 15.14 -17.05 -1.41
CA VAL A 373 15.94 -16.49 -0.32
C VAL A 373 15.66 -15.01 0.00
N GLY A 374 15.13 -14.79 1.21
CA GLY A 374 15.16 -13.51 1.91
C GLY A 374 16.60 -13.11 2.31
N GLU A 375 17.23 -12.11 1.69
CA GLU A 375 18.54 -11.57 2.14
C GLU A 375 18.54 -10.03 2.08
N GLY A 376 19.21 -9.39 3.04
CA GLY A 376 19.43 -7.95 3.08
C GLY A 376 18.55 -7.21 4.09
N ILE A 377 18.79 -5.91 4.22
CA ILE A 377 18.02 -5.01 5.10
C ILE A 377 17.43 -3.93 4.20
N TYR A 378 16.11 -3.81 4.18
CA TYR A 378 15.49 -2.71 3.46
C TYR A 378 15.88 -1.37 4.09
N LEU A 379 16.28 -0.43 3.24
CA LEU A 379 16.66 0.92 3.62
C LEU A 379 15.43 1.82 3.65
N TYR A 380 15.41 2.73 4.60
CA TYR A 380 14.35 3.72 4.70
C TYR A 380 14.27 4.56 3.42
N ASN A 381 13.05 4.74 2.88
CA ASN A 381 12.73 5.53 1.68
C ASN A 381 13.30 5.00 0.36
N GLU A 382 13.86 3.79 0.33
CA GLU A 382 14.23 3.17 -0.94
C GLU A 382 12.99 2.75 -1.74
N VAL A 383 13.17 2.62 -3.06
CA VAL A 383 12.17 2.05 -3.95
C VAL A 383 12.27 0.53 -3.91
N ILE A 384 11.14 -0.14 -3.73
CA ILE A 384 11.00 -1.58 -3.89
C ILE A 384 10.20 -1.90 -5.15
N VAL A 385 10.54 -3.02 -5.79
CA VAL A 385 9.90 -3.49 -7.01
C VAL A 385 9.44 -4.94 -6.83
N GLY A 386 8.16 -5.20 -7.09
CA GLY A 386 7.61 -6.54 -7.23
C GLY A 386 8.04 -7.15 -8.55
N ARG A 387 8.75 -8.28 -8.52
CA ARG A 387 9.32 -8.89 -9.73
C ARG A 387 8.27 -9.47 -10.69
N GLU A 388 7.08 -9.81 -10.20
CA GLU A 388 6.01 -10.39 -11.01
C GLU A 388 4.94 -9.35 -11.36
N SER A 389 4.51 -8.57 -10.37
CA SER A 389 3.52 -7.49 -10.57
C SER A 389 4.11 -6.28 -11.28
N GLY A 390 5.42 -6.05 -11.19
CA GLY A 390 6.06 -4.81 -11.60
C GLY A 390 5.71 -3.61 -10.72
N MET A 391 4.97 -3.82 -9.62
CA MET A 391 4.51 -2.77 -8.72
C MET A 391 5.71 -2.12 -8.02
N GLN A 392 5.67 -0.80 -7.92
CA GLN A 392 6.69 -0.02 -7.22
C GLN A 392 6.10 0.63 -5.97
N ALA A 393 6.83 0.56 -4.87
CA ALA A 393 6.46 1.22 -3.63
C ALA A 393 7.70 1.77 -2.92
N ARG A 394 7.50 2.64 -1.94
CA ARG A 394 8.59 3.16 -1.10
C ARG A 394 8.55 2.56 0.30
N VAL A 395 9.71 2.19 0.80
CA VAL A 395 9.87 1.66 2.16
C VAL A 395 9.67 2.77 3.19
N ARG A 396 8.79 2.53 4.16
CA ARG A 396 8.52 3.38 5.32
C ARG A 396 9.07 2.80 6.63
N GLY A 397 9.12 1.49 6.73
CA GLY A 397 9.62 0.80 7.90
C GLY A 397 9.97 -0.64 7.58
N TRP A 398 10.99 -1.17 8.22
CA TRP A 398 11.40 -2.57 8.09
C TRP A 398 11.69 -3.15 9.45
N ASN A 399 10.94 -4.19 9.82
CA ASN A 399 11.18 -4.96 11.03
C ASN A 399 11.81 -6.30 10.67
N ALA A 400 13.13 -6.41 10.89
CA ALA A 400 13.90 -7.63 10.60
C ALA A 400 13.59 -8.81 11.54
N GLU A 401 12.93 -8.57 12.69
CA GLU A 401 12.54 -9.64 13.62
C GLU A 401 11.20 -10.26 13.25
N THR A 402 10.23 -9.43 12.82
CA THR A 402 8.88 -9.88 12.42
C THR A 402 8.71 -10.04 10.91
N TYR A 403 9.72 -9.68 10.12
CA TYR A 403 9.70 -9.66 8.65
C TYR A 403 8.56 -8.82 8.06
N GLN A 404 8.23 -7.72 8.74
CA GLN A 404 7.19 -6.79 8.32
C GLN A 404 7.81 -5.59 7.61
N LEU A 405 7.35 -5.35 6.38
CA LEU A 405 7.75 -4.24 5.55
C LEU A 405 6.59 -3.26 5.40
N GLU A 406 6.73 -2.08 6.00
CA GLU A 406 5.80 -0.98 5.86
C GLU A 406 6.14 -0.19 4.59
N ILE A 407 5.14 0.02 3.75
CA ILE A 407 5.32 0.63 2.42
C ILE A 407 4.29 1.71 2.16
N THR A 408 4.60 2.59 1.22
CA THR A 408 3.65 3.55 0.65
C THR A 408 3.68 3.48 -0.86
N ASN A 409 2.53 3.71 -1.49
CA ASN A 409 2.42 3.64 -2.94
C ASN A 409 3.22 4.77 -3.62
N LEU A 410 3.92 4.45 -4.70
CA LEU A 410 4.62 5.41 -5.55
C LEU A 410 3.73 5.97 -6.66
N GLU A 411 2.65 5.27 -7.00
CA GLU A 411 1.77 5.64 -8.11
C GLU A 411 0.46 6.28 -7.60
N PRO A 412 0.32 7.62 -7.66
CA PRO A 412 -0.85 8.32 -7.13
C PRO A 412 -2.14 8.09 -7.93
N LYS A 413 -2.07 7.45 -9.11
CA LYS A 413 -3.25 7.16 -9.96
C LYS A 413 -3.79 5.74 -9.82
N GLY A 414 -3.01 4.83 -9.21
CA GLY A 414 -3.42 3.47 -8.93
C GLY A 414 -3.65 3.33 -7.45
N SER A 415 -4.84 3.64 -6.94
CA SER A 415 -5.17 3.58 -5.51
C SER A 415 -5.06 2.17 -4.88
N VAL A 416 -4.69 1.15 -5.67
CA VAL A 416 -4.56 -0.24 -5.24
C VAL A 416 -3.11 -0.68 -5.40
N ILE A 417 -2.43 -0.88 -4.27
CA ILE A 417 -1.20 -1.67 -4.23
C ILE A 417 -1.60 -3.11 -4.59
N ASN A 418 -1.00 -3.69 -5.62
CA ASN A 418 -1.35 -5.04 -6.11
C ASN A 418 -0.10 -5.90 -6.26
N PHE A 419 0.58 -6.13 -5.14
CA PHE A 419 1.63 -7.15 -5.11
C PHE A 419 0.98 -8.53 -5.17
N GLN A 420 1.54 -9.44 -5.96
CA GLN A 420 1.09 -10.82 -6.07
C GLN A 420 1.63 -11.64 -4.88
N PRO A 421 0.78 -12.45 -4.22
CA PRO A 421 1.25 -13.43 -3.23
C PRO A 421 2.38 -14.30 -3.80
N GLY A 422 3.42 -14.56 -3.02
CA GLY A 422 4.59 -15.33 -3.42
C GLY A 422 5.66 -14.54 -4.19
N GLU A 423 5.36 -13.33 -4.69
CA GLU A 423 6.31 -12.60 -5.51
C GLU A 423 7.52 -12.07 -4.72
N ILE A 424 8.63 -11.84 -5.43
CA ILE A 424 9.86 -11.28 -4.84
C ILE A 424 9.77 -9.76 -4.83
N ILE A 425 9.89 -9.19 -3.63
CA ILE A 425 10.00 -7.76 -3.37
C ILE A 425 11.49 -7.41 -3.30
N GLU A 426 11.99 -6.62 -4.25
CA GLU A 426 13.40 -6.24 -4.32
C GLU A 426 13.62 -4.74 -4.10
N GLY A 427 14.49 -4.38 -3.16
CA GLY A 427 14.95 -3.01 -2.95
C GLY A 427 15.99 -2.58 -3.98
N GLU A 428 15.79 -1.44 -4.62
CA GLU A 428 16.68 -0.92 -5.67
C GLU A 428 18.05 -0.48 -5.12
N ASP A 429 18.08 0.06 -3.89
CA ASP A 429 19.30 0.60 -3.29
C ASP A 429 20.00 -0.43 -2.39
N SER A 430 19.23 -1.13 -1.56
CA SER A 430 19.74 -2.12 -0.61
C SER A 430 20.07 -3.46 -1.27
N GLY A 431 19.45 -3.77 -2.41
CA GLY A 431 19.44 -5.10 -3.00
C GLY A 431 18.72 -6.14 -2.12
N ALA A 432 18.00 -5.71 -1.08
CA ALA A 432 17.25 -6.59 -0.19
C ALA A 432 16.14 -7.29 -0.98
N ARG A 433 16.01 -8.60 -0.79
CA ARG A 433 15.04 -9.43 -1.51
C ARG A 433 14.32 -10.28 -0.51
N TYR A 434 13.00 -10.31 -0.56
CA TYR A 434 12.15 -11.16 0.28
C TYR A 434 10.90 -11.55 -0.51
N SER A 435 10.33 -12.73 -0.22
CA SER A 435 9.08 -13.19 -0.84
C SER A 435 7.87 -12.76 -0.01
N LEU A 436 6.80 -12.34 -0.68
CA LEU A 436 5.54 -11.92 -0.06
C LEU A 436 4.70 -13.13 0.38
N LYS A 437 4.26 -13.19 1.64
CA LYS A 437 3.50 -14.34 2.18
C LYS A 437 2.07 -14.43 1.59
N ALA A 438 1.29 -13.38 1.77
CA ALA A 438 -0.01 -13.16 1.14
C ALA A 438 -0.38 -11.70 1.39
N PHE A 439 -1.03 -11.07 0.40
CA PHE A 439 -1.43 -9.68 0.48
C PHE A 439 -2.96 -9.60 0.48
N ASP A 440 -3.52 -9.00 1.54
CA ASP A 440 -4.91 -8.55 1.54
C ASP A 440 -4.91 -7.04 1.28
N SER A 441 -5.71 -6.61 0.30
CA SER A 441 -5.74 -5.22 -0.16
C SER A 441 -6.47 -4.27 0.79
N GLU A 442 -6.98 -4.76 1.93
CA GLU A 442 -7.64 -3.92 2.94
C GLU A 442 -6.64 -2.96 3.58
N GLN A 443 -6.55 -1.77 2.99
CA GLN A 443 -5.74 -0.67 3.49
C GLN A 443 -6.18 -0.33 4.91
N THR A 444 -5.26 -0.42 5.86
CA THR A 444 -5.53 0.06 7.22
C THR A 444 -5.49 1.59 7.19
N GLN A 445 -6.66 2.24 7.08
CA GLN A 445 -6.78 3.68 7.30
C GLN A 445 -6.37 3.99 8.74
N LEU A 446 -5.20 4.62 8.90
CA LEU A 446 -4.78 5.20 10.19
C LEU A 446 -5.43 6.58 10.44
N ASP A 447 -6.17 7.13 9.47
CA ASP A 447 -6.85 8.41 9.63
C ASP A 447 -8.37 8.24 9.63
N GLY A 448 -9.00 8.42 10.79
CA GLY A 448 -10.47 8.36 10.95
C GLY A 448 -11.23 9.52 10.29
N TYR A 449 -10.55 10.35 9.50
CA TYR A 449 -11.09 11.59 8.93
C TYR A 449 -11.08 11.65 7.40
N SER A 450 -10.51 10.67 6.68
CA SER A 450 -10.61 10.59 5.20
C SER A 450 -11.99 10.07 4.76
N GLN A 451 -13.04 10.85 5.02
CA GLN A 451 -14.42 10.46 4.75
C GLN A 451 -14.81 10.56 3.27
N ASN A 452 -13.95 11.06 2.37
CA ASN A 452 -14.32 11.30 0.97
C ASN A 452 -14.78 10.01 0.24
N GLU A 453 -14.07 8.91 0.45
CA GLU A 453 -14.41 7.61 -0.16
C GLU A 453 -15.69 7.01 0.46
N VAL A 454 -15.82 7.10 1.80
CA VAL A 454 -17.04 6.71 2.52
C VAL A 454 -18.25 7.55 2.12
N ILE A 455 -18.04 8.85 1.84
CA ILE A 455 -19.07 9.77 1.37
C ILE A 455 -19.45 9.41 -0.06
N GLN A 456 -18.51 9.09 -0.93
CA GLN A 456 -18.77 8.70 -2.32
C GLN A 456 -19.53 7.36 -2.38
N GLU A 457 -19.10 6.35 -1.63
CA GLU A 457 -19.75 5.04 -1.56
C GLU A 457 -21.16 5.15 -0.95
N LYS A 458 -21.35 5.99 0.09
CA LYS A 458 -22.68 6.28 0.62
C LYS A 458 -23.52 7.13 -0.32
N ALA A 459 -22.93 8.03 -1.10
CA ALA A 459 -23.64 8.83 -2.08
C ALA A 459 -24.21 7.95 -3.20
N ASP A 460 -23.47 6.94 -3.66
CA ASP A 460 -23.97 5.98 -4.66
C ASP A 460 -25.14 5.12 -4.13
N VAL A 461 -25.20 4.89 -2.81
CA VAL A 461 -26.34 4.20 -2.16
C VAL A 461 -27.52 5.15 -1.92
N ILE A 462 -27.27 6.45 -1.70
CA ILE A 462 -28.31 7.46 -1.42
C ILE A 462 -28.91 8.05 -2.70
N VAL A 463 -28.13 8.15 -3.79
CA VAL A 463 -28.58 8.66 -5.08
C VAL A 463 -29.29 7.53 -5.83
N ASP A 464 -30.57 7.39 -5.55
CA ASP A 464 -31.46 6.50 -6.29
C ASP A 464 -31.72 7.06 -7.69
N THR A 465 -31.04 6.51 -8.71
CA THR A 465 -31.31 6.82 -10.12
C THR A 465 -32.45 6.00 -10.72
N SER A 466 -33.11 5.14 -9.94
CA SER A 466 -34.18 4.24 -10.40
C SER A 466 -35.58 4.86 -10.29
N GLU A 467 -35.75 5.94 -9.52
CA GLU A 467 -36.99 6.70 -9.46
C GLU A 467 -37.04 7.80 -10.54
N TYR A 468 -38.08 7.71 -11.39
CA TYR A 468 -38.39 8.67 -12.43
C TYR A 468 -38.64 10.07 -11.81
N ASN A 469 -37.73 11.02 -12.03
CA ASN A 469 -37.94 12.41 -11.66
C ASN A 469 -39.10 12.98 -12.50
N GLN A 470 -40.24 13.20 -11.85
CA GLN A 470 -41.48 13.69 -12.47
C GLN A 470 -41.33 15.11 -13.07
N PHE A 471 -40.23 15.79 -12.78
CA PHE A 471 -39.90 17.13 -13.27
C PHE A 471 -38.77 17.16 -14.31
N PHE A 472 -38.20 16.00 -14.68
CA PHE A 472 -37.10 15.95 -15.65
C PHE A 472 -37.14 14.66 -16.48
N ASN A 473 -37.53 14.76 -17.74
CA ASN A 473 -37.45 13.65 -18.69
C ASN A 473 -36.11 13.71 -19.45
N PRO A 474 -35.15 12.78 -19.21
CA PRO A 474 -33.83 12.82 -19.82
C PRO A 474 -33.83 12.62 -21.35
N ASN A 475 -34.97 12.27 -21.94
CA ASN A 475 -35.13 12.11 -23.38
C ASN A 475 -35.77 13.33 -24.07
N GLU A 476 -36.08 14.40 -23.33
CA GLU A 476 -36.60 15.66 -23.87
C GLU A 476 -35.52 16.72 -23.87
N ASN A 477 -35.33 17.38 -25.02
CA ASN A 477 -34.35 18.46 -25.15
C ASN A 477 -35.04 19.78 -24.76
N TYR A 478 -34.96 20.13 -23.48
CA TYR A 478 -35.61 21.32 -22.91
C TYR A 478 -34.95 22.64 -23.36
N PHE A 479 -33.80 22.56 -23.99
CA PHE A 479 -33.04 23.72 -24.44
C PHE A 479 -33.06 23.83 -25.96
N SER A 480 -33.45 24.99 -26.47
CA SER A 480 -33.33 25.36 -27.88
C SER A 480 -32.78 26.79 -27.99
N GLU A 481 -32.33 27.20 -29.17
CA GLU A 481 -31.91 28.59 -29.40
C GLU A 481 -33.01 29.61 -29.04
N ASP A 482 -34.27 29.19 -29.10
CA ASP A 482 -35.45 30.01 -28.79
C ASP A 482 -35.94 29.87 -27.33
N ASN A 483 -35.50 28.84 -26.60
CA ASN A 483 -35.73 28.68 -25.14
C ASN A 483 -34.42 28.27 -24.43
N PRO A 484 -33.47 29.20 -24.26
CA PRO A 484 -32.16 28.91 -23.67
C PRO A 484 -32.22 28.63 -22.17
N PHE A 485 -33.35 28.87 -21.52
CA PHE A 485 -33.53 28.71 -20.07
C PHE A 485 -34.41 27.52 -19.68
N GLY A 486 -34.99 26.82 -20.66
CA GLY A 486 -35.71 25.56 -20.44
C GLY A 486 -36.91 25.69 -19.52
N GLU A 487 -37.67 26.78 -19.64
CA GLU A 487 -38.99 26.94 -18.98
C GLU A 487 -40.07 26.07 -19.64
#